data_AF-A0A1M6MUU7-F1
#
_entry.id   AF-A0A1M6MUU7-F1
#
_cell.length_a   1.000
_cell.length_b   1.000
_cell.length_c   1.000
_cell.angle_alpha   90.00
_cell.angle_beta   90.00
_cell.angle_gamma   90.00
#
_symmetry.space_group_name_H-M   'P 1'
#
loop_
_entity.id
_entity.type
_entity.pdbx_description
1 polymer ?
#
loop_
_entity_poly.entity_id
_entity_poly.type
_entity_poly.pdbx_seq_one_letter_code
_entity_poly.pdbx_strand_id
1 'polypeptide(L)'
;MAVIKKDGRSVQIELGCKKCKVKSYEPNGRKIIKQQVFNQGYVTFELEDGTLVEQYVLITPWNRYLFYKLIKAIKGEFNINDECENFQYEELIGKEVVIELEDEHKDTGTYTNITNIYNVEDGEILIIDDNKRKEKRFSEMEKNNLINMQYMTNKVNENINYIDTGIEDMENEEINF
;
A
#
# COMPACT_ATOMS: atom_id res chain seq x y z
N MET A 1 7.69 5.01 -11.02
CA MET A 1 6.50 5.49 -10.32
C MET A 1 5.29 5.07 -11.10
N ALA A 2 4.27 4.57 -10.42
CA ALA A 2 2.95 4.35 -10.99
C ALA A 2 2.20 5.69 -11.14
N VAL A 3 1.44 5.84 -12.22
CA VAL A 3 0.51 6.97 -12.37
C VAL A 3 -0.86 6.48 -11.91
N ILE A 4 -1.39 7.11 -10.87
CA ILE A 4 -2.65 6.69 -10.23
C ILE A 4 -3.71 7.76 -10.48
N LYS A 5 -4.83 7.38 -11.13
CA LYS A 5 -5.90 8.30 -11.50
C LYS A 5 -7.28 7.72 -11.19
N LYS A 6 -8.20 8.57 -10.74
CA LYS A 6 -9.64 8.27 -10.64
C LYS A 6 -10.40 9.40 -11.32
N ASP A 7 -11.35 9.06 -12.20
CA ASP A 7 -12.11 10.03 -13.00
C ASP A 7 -11.22 11.07 -13.72
N GLY A 8 -10.07 10.60 -14.22
CA GLY A 8 -9.08 11.42 -14.94
C GLY A 8 -8.19 12.30 -14.04
N ARG A 9 -8.37 12.29 -12.72
CA ARG A 9 -7.60 13.10 -11.77
C ARG A 9 -6.62 12.26 -10.97
N SER A 10 -5.44 12.80 -10.69
CA SER A 10 -4.48 12.15 -9.80
C SER A 10 -5.05 12.02 -8.38
N VAL A 11 -4.92 10.84 -7.78
CA VAL A 11 -5.40 10.56 -6.42
C VAL A 11 -4.31 9.89 -5.59
N GLN A 12 -4.38 10.08 -4.28
CA GLN A 12 -3.65 9.23 -3.35
C GLN A 12 -4.37 7.90 -3.21
N ILE A 13 -3.61 6.85 -2.91
CA ILE A 13 -4.14 5.52 -2.72
C ILE A 13 -3.53 4.89 -1.48
N GLU A 14 -4.35 4.13 -0.74
CA GLU A 14 -3.84 3.29 0.34
C GLU A 14 -2.91 2.21 -0.24
N LEU A 15 -1.74 2.02 0.37
CA LEU A 15 -0.78 0.99 -0.02
C LEU A 15 -1.25 -0.44 0.32
N GLY A 16 -0.55 -1.43 -0.23
CA GLY A 16 -0.81 -2.85 -0.02
C GLY A 16 -1.37 -3.58 -1.24
N CYS A 17 -1.86 -4.80 -1.02
CA CYS A 17 -2.41 -5.66 -2.07
C CYS A 17 -3.81 -5.21 -2.49
N LYS A 18 -4.05 -5.14 -3.81
CA LYS A 18 -5.35 -4.76 -4.39
C LYS A 18 -5.71 -5.64 -5.57
N LYS A 19 -6.94 -6.14 -5.56
CA LYS A 19 -7.54 -6.86 -6.70
C LYS A 19 -7.84 -5.88 -7.82
N CYS A 20 -7.55 -6.31 -9.05
CA CYS A 20 -7.70 -5.47 -10.24
C CYS A 20 -7.81 -6.32 -11.50
N LYS A 21 -8.17 -5.66 -12.60
CA LYS A 21 -8.11 -6.22 -13.95
C LYS A 21 -7.09 -5.46 -14.79
N VAL A 22 -6.41 -6.15 -15.69
CA VAL A 22 -5.60 -5.49 -16.72
C VAL A 22 -6.53 -4.81 -17.72
N LYS A 23 -6.44 -3.48 -17.82
CA LYS A 23 -7.31 -2.66 -18.67
C LYS A 23 -6.73 -2.42 -20.05
N SER A 24 -5.46 -2.07 -20.13
CA SER A 24 -4.78 -1.74 -21.39
C SER A 24 -3.28 -1.96 -21.28
N TYR A 25 -2.64 -2.06 -22.45
CA TYR A 25 -1.20 -1.98 -22.61
C TYR A 25 -0.89 -0.98 -23.72
N GLU A 26 0.04 -0.08 -23.47
CA GLU A 26 0.49 0.92 -24.43
C GLU A 26 1.97 0.68 -24.77
N PRO A 27 2.30 0.21 -25.99
CA PRO A 27 3.68 0.05 -26.42
C PRO A 27 4.41 1.41 -26.46
N ASN A 28 5.63 1.45 -25.92
CA ASN A 28 6.45 2.66 -25.85
C ASN A 28 7.86 2.43 -26.44
N GLY A 29 7.93 1.73 -27.56
CA GLY A 29 9.16 1.49 -28.30
C GLY A 29 10.09 0.47 -27.65
N ARG A 30 11.41 0.70 -27.78
CA ARG A 30 12.47 -0.24 -27.39
C ARG A 30 13.48 0.41 -26.46
N LYS A 31 14.06 -0.41 -25.58
CA LYS A 31 15.10 0.00 -24.63
C LYS A 31 16.30 -0.93 -24.71
N ILE A 32 17.49 -0.34 -24.75
CA ILE A 32 18.75 -1.09 -24.71
C ILE A 32 19.17 -1.28 -23.26
N ILE A 33 19.40 -2.52 -22.85
CA ILE A 33 19.95 -2.88 -21.54
C ILE A 33 21.04 -3.91 -21.73
N LYS A 34 22.26 -3.61 -21.26
CA LYS A 34 23.43 -4.52 -21.35
C LYS A 34 23.60 -5.11 -22.76
N GLN A 35 23.51 -4.25 -23.79
CA GLN A 35 23.65 -4.61 -25.21
C GLN A 35 22.50 -5.45 -25.80
N GLN A 36 21.44 -5.75 -25.04
CA GLN A 36 20.23 -6.39 -25.53
C GLN A 36 19.12 -5.35 -25.71
N VAL A 37 18.25 -5.56 -26.71
CA VAL A 37 17.13 -4.68 -27.04
C VAL A 37 15.84 -5.33 -26.57
N PHE A 38 15.07 -4.61 -25.76
CA PHE A 38 13.80 -5.09 -25.22
C PHE A 38 12.66 -4.16 -25.61
N ASN A 39 11.48 -4.72 -25.84
CA ASN A 39 10.26 -3.92 -25.95
C ASN A 39 9.88 -3.36 -24.57
N GLN A 40 9.23 -2.21 -24.56
CA GLN A 40 8.73 -1.58 -23.34
C GLN A 40 7.36 -0.96 -23.57
N GLY A 41 6.66 -0.67 -22.48
CA GLY A 41 5.35 -0.04 -22.53
C GLY A 41 4.82 0.29 -21.14
N TYR A 42 3.54 0.61 -21.09
CA TYR A 42 2.81 0.85 -19.85
C TYR A 42 1.62 -0.10 -19.78
N VAL A 43 1.46 -0.78 -18.64
CA VAL A 43 0.24 -1.55 -18.34
C VAL A 43 -0.62 -0.69 -17.44
N THR A 44 -1.91 -0.57 -17.78
CA THR A 44 -2.91 0.03 -16.90
C THR A 44 -3.74 -1.06 -16.24
N PHE A 45 -3.80 -1.03 -14.91
CA PHE A 45 -4.68 -1.85 -14.10
C PHE A 45 -5.88 -1.01 -13.65
N GLU A 46 -7.07 -1.60 -13.66
CA GLU A 46 -8.29 -0.99 -13.12
C GLU A 46 -8.68 -1.73 -11.85
N LEU A 47 -8.69 -1.00 -10.74
CA LEU A 47 -9.13 -1.49 -9.44
C LEU A 47 -10.67 -1.61 -9.40
N GLU A 48 -11.19 -2.36 -8.42
CA GLU A 48 -12.63 -2.58 -8.27
C GLU A 48 -13.44 -1.29 -8.11
N ASP A 49 -12.83 -0.23 -7.55
CA ASP A 49 -13.46 1.07 -7.34
C ASP A 49 -13.35 2.02 -8.55
N GLY A 50 -12.84 1.53 -9.67
CA GLY A 50 -12.62 2.28 -10.92
C GLY A 50 -11.32 3.07 -10.98
N THR A 51 -10.49 3.05 -9.93
CA THR A 51 -9.17 3.70 -9.96
C THR A 51 -8.25 3.01 -10.96
N LEU A 52 -7.51 3.80 -11.73
CA LEU A 52 -6.54 3.35 -12.72
C LEU A 52 -5.12 3.49 -12.17
N VAL A 53 -4.35 2.41 -12.27
CA VAL A 53 -2.94 2.36 -11.89
C VAL A 53 -2.13 2.00 -13.13
N GLU A 54 -1.40 2.95 -13.68
CA GLU A 54 -0.53 2.76 -14.84
C GLU A 54 0.91 2.60 -14.40
N GLN A 55 1.61 1.58 -14.90
CA GLN A 55 2.98 1.29 -14.52
C GLN A 55 3.81 0.87 -15.73
N TYR A 56 5.03 1.42 -15.79
CA TYR A 56 6.02 1.04 -16.78
C TYR A 56 6.39 -0.44 -16.66
N VAL A 57 6.46 -1.12 -17.80
CA VAL A 57 6.94 -2.49 -17.93
C VAL A 57 8.02 -2.59 -19.01
N LEU A 58 9.04 -3.39 -18.71
CA LEU A 58 10.01 -3.85 -19.69
C LEU A 58 9.69 -5.31 -20.02
N ILE A 59 9.52 -5.64 -21.29
CA ILE A 59 9.26 -7.00 -21.75
C ILE A 59 10.59 -7.77 -21.71
N THR A 60 10.80 -8.55 -20.65
CA THR A 60 12.10 -9.17 -20.35
C THR A 60 11.92 -10.46 -19.54
N PRO A 61 12.81 -11.46 -19.69
CA PRO A 61 12.60 -12.77 -19.06
C PRO A 61 12.99 -12.83 -17.57
N TRP A 62 13.38 -11.70 -16.99
CA TRP A 62 13.95 -11.67 -15.65
C TRP A 62 12.87 -11.54 -14.55
N ASN A 63 12.88 -12.48 -13.60
CA ASN A 63 11.87 -12.61 -12.54
C ASN A 63 11.61 -11.38 -11.67
N ARG A 64 12.62 -10.52 -11.51
CA ARG A 64 12.50 -9.27 -10.74
C ARG A 64 11.66 -8.21 -11.44
N TYR A 65 11.45 -8.30 -12.76
CA TYR A 65 10.71 -7.32 -13.53
C TYR A 65 9.21 -7.61 -13.54
N LEU A 66 8.44 -6.54 -13.60
CA LEU A 66 6.98 -6.61 -13.50
C LEU A 66 6.34 -7.43 -14.62
N PHE A 67 6.90 -7.43 -15.83
CA PHE A 67 6.42 -8.26 -16.93
C PHE A 67 6.43 -9.75 -16.58
N TYR A 68 7.55 -10.28 -16.06
CA TYR A 68 7.63 -11.67 -15.63
C TYR A 68 6.56 -11.98 -14.58
N LYS A 69 6.42 -11.10 -13.58
CA LYS A 69 5.46 -11.27 -12.49
C LYS A 69 4.02 -11.29 -13.01
N LEU A 70 3.71 -10.41 -13.98
CA LEU A 70 2.41 -10.36 -14.65
C LEU A 70 2.10 -11.66 -15.41
N ILE A 71 3.04 -12.12 -16.24
CA ILE A 71 2.87 -13.37 -17.00
C ILE A 71 2.67 -14.55 -16.05
N LYS A 72 3.49 -14.64 -15.00
CA LYS A 72 3.36 -15.69 -13.97
C LYS A 72 2.02 -15.65 -13.23
N ALA A 73 1.48 -14.46 -12.97
CA ALA A 73 0.20 -14.30 -12.30
C ALA A 73 -0.99 -14.74 -13.18
N ILE A 74 -0.85 -14.61 -14.51
CA ILE A 74 -1.92 -14.90 -15.48
C ILE A 74 -1.83 -16.33 -16.03
N LYS A 75 -0.62 -16.84 -16.24
CA LYS A 75 -0.37 -18.13 -16.88
C LYS A 75 0.23 -19.09 -15.86
N GLY A 76 -0.40 -20.25 -15.67
CA GLY A 76 0.10 -21.31 -14.78
C GLY A 76 1.39 -21.95 -15.30
N GLU A 77 1.36 -22.43 -16.55
CA GLU A 77 2.54 -22.93 -17.26
C GLU A 77 2.87 -21.99 -18.43
N PHE A 78 4.13 -21.55 -18.50
CA PHE A 78 4.62 -20.67 -19.58
C PHE A 78 6.13 -20.81 -19.75
N ASN A 79 6.61 -20.51 -20.96
CA ASN A 79 8.02 -20.29 -21.24
C ASN A 79 8.25 -18.79 -21.41
N ILE A 80 8.97 -18.19 -20.47
CA ILE A 80 9.14 -16.74 -20.47
C ILE A 80 9.87 -16.20 -21.70
N ASN A 81 10.77 -16.96 -22.32
CA ASN A 81 11.47 -16.50 -23.52
C ASN A 81 10.50 -16.39 -24.70
N ASP A 82 9.64 -17.39 -24.86
CA ASP A 82 8.61 -17.41 -25.91
C ASP A 82 7.61 -16.25 -25.71
N GLU A 83 7.23 -15.98 -24.46
CA GLU A 83 6.36 -14.86 -24.08
C GLU A 83 7.01 -13.49 -24.33
N CYS A 84 8.33 -13.37 -24.22
CA CYS A 84 9.05 -12.14 -24.55
C CYS A 84 9.16 -11.90 -26.05
N GLU A 85 9.41 -12.97 -26.83
CA GLU A 85 9.58 -12.90 -28.28
C GLU A 85 8.26 -12.69 -29.02
N ASN A 86 7.21 -13.35 -28.55
CA ASN A 86 5.89 -13.38 -29.20
C ASN A 86 4.82 -12.68 -28.36
N PHE A 87 5.19 -11.63 -27.63
CA PHE A 87 4.28 -10.96 -26.70
C PHE A 87 3.03 -10.42 -27.42
N GLN A 88 1.86 -10.97 -27.07
CA GLN A 88 0.55 -10.51 -27.52
C GLN A 88 -0.20 -9.86 -26.35
N TYR A 89 -0.24 -8.53 -26.32
CA TYR A 89 -0.78 -7.81 -25.16
C TYR A 89 -2.30 -7.95 -25.02
N GLU A 90 -2.99 -8.28 -26.12
CA GLU A 90 -4.43 -8.55 -26.14
C GLU A 90 -4.80 -9.73 -25.22
N GLU A 91 -3.90 -10.71 -25.05
CA GLU A 91 -4.11 -11.85 -24.13
C GLU A 91 -4.16 -11.44 -22.65
N LEU A 92 -3.57 -10.29 -22.31
CA LEU A 92 -3.56 -9.78 -20.95
C LEU A 92 -4.86 -9.05 -20.61
N ILE A 93 -5.53 -8.45 -21.59
CA ILE A 93 -6.65 -7.54 -21.34
C ILE A 93 -7.81 -8.31 -20.71
N GLY A 94 -8.35 -7.76 -19.62
CA GLY A 94 -9.43 -8.36 -18.84
C GLY A 94 -8.99 -9.44 -17.86
N LYS A 95 -7.71 -9.82 -17.83
CA LYS A 95 -7.20 -10.77 -16.83
C LYS A 95 -7.23 -10.14 -15.43
N GLU A 96 -7.74 -10.89 -14.48
CA GLU A 96 -7.76 -10.50 -13.07
C GLU A 96 -6.47 -10.92 -12.38
N VAL A 97 -5.92 -10.01 -11.58
CA VAL A 97 -4.71 -10.21 -10.78
C VAL A 97 -4.80 -9.39 -9.49
N VAL A 98 -3.87 -9.64 -8.57
CA VAL A 98 -3.66 -8.79 -7.40
C VAL A 98 -2.33 -8.06 -7.57
N ILE A 99 -2.34 -6.73 -7.47
CA ILE A 99 -1.12 -5.90 -7.49
C ILE A 99 -0.76 -5.48 -6.07
N GLU A 100 0.53 -5.40 -5.77
CA GLU A 100 1.05 -4.86 -4.51
C GLU A 100 1.61 -3.46 -4.75
N LEU A 101 1.07 -2.48 -4.02
CA LEU A 101 1.49 -1.09 -4.08
C LEU A 101 2.33 -0.74 -2.86
N GLU A 102 3.56 -0.29 -3.09
CA GLU A 102 4.45 0.18 -2.04
C GLU A 102 5.12 1.49 -2.45
N ASP A 103 5.50 2.27 -1.44
CA ASP A 103 6.28 3.48 -1.62
C ASP A 103 7.77 3.15 -1.69
N GLU A 104 8.43 3.66 -2.73
CA GLU A 104 9.87 3.62 -2.89
C GLU A 104 10.44 5.00 -2.50
N HIS A 105 11.25 5.03 -1.45
CA HIS A 105 11.93 6.25 -1.01
C HIS A 105 13.25 6.43 -1.75
N LYS A 106 13.39 7.57 -2.42
CA LYS A 106 14.62 8.01 -3.09
C LYS A 106 15.01 9.40 -2.63
N ASP A 107 16.25 9.79 -2.89
CA ASP A 107 16.73 11.15 -2.61
C ASP A 107 15.87 12.24 -3.27
N THR A 108 15.19 11.91 -4.39
CA THR A 108 14.34 12.83 -5.15
C THR A 108 12.88 12.86 -4.67
N GLY A 109 12.49 12.01 -3.73
CA GLY A 109 11.13 11.94 -3.21
C GLY A 109 10.64 10.51 -2.96
N THR A 110 9.39 10.41 -2.52
CA THR A 110 8.70 9.14 -2.30
C THR A 110 7.76 8.87 -3.47
N TYR A 111 7.84 7.67 -4.04
CA TYR A 111 7.06 7.30 -5.21
C TYR A 111 6.38 5.96 -5.03
N THR A 112 5.06 5.93 -5.18
CA THR A 112 4.31 4.67 -5.21
C THR A 112 4.61 3.91 -6.50
N ASN A 113 4.86 2.61 -6.38
CA ASN A 113 5.07 1.70 -7.50
C ASN A 113 4.30 0.41 -7.28
N ILE A 114 4.04 -0.30 -8.38
CA ILE A 114 3.68 -1.72 -8.30
C ILE A 114 4.98 -2.51 -8.06
N THR A 115 5.11 -3.12 -6.89
CA THR A 115 6.30 -3.91 -6.53
C THR A 115 6.10 -5.39 -6.83
N ASN A 116 4.86 -5.89 -6.81
CA ASN A 116 4.55 -7.28 -7.10
C ASN A 116 3.19 -7.48 -7.78
N ILE A 117 3.03 -8.65 -8.41
CA ILE A 117 1.77 -9.09 -9.04
C ILE A 117 1.59 -10.57 -8.71
N TYR A 118 0.40 -10.90 -8.22
CA TYR A 118 0.01 -12.25 -7.82
C TYR A 118 -1.19 -12.70 -8.66
N ASN A 119 -1.33 -14.02 -8.81
CA ASN A 119 -2.61 -14.58 -9.21
C ASN A 119 -3.67 -14.25 -8.15
N VAL A 120 -4.94 -14.38 -8.51
CA VAL A 120 -6.06 -13.99 -7.64
C VAL A 120 -6.08 -14.83 -6.35
N GLU A 121 -5.87 -16.14 -6.43
CA GLU A 121 -5.93 -17.05 -5.28
C GLU A 121 -4.89 -16.71 -4.21
N ASP A 122 -3.62 -16.59 -4.59
CA ASP A 122 -2.53 -16.21 -3.68
C ASP A 122 -2.72 -14.78 -3.16
N GLY A 123 -3.17 -13.87 -4.03
CA GLY A 123 -3.36 -12.47 -3.69
C GLY A 123 -4.49 -12.25 -2.68
N GLU A 124 -5.58 -13.00 -2.76
CA GLU A 124 -6.69 -12.92 -1.80
C GLU A 124 -6.24 -13.34 -0.38
N ILE A 125 -5.36 -14.34 -0.27
CA ILE A 125 -4.76 -14.74 1.01
C ILE A 125 -3.96 -13.57 1.61
N LEU A 126 -3.16 -12.87 0.78
CA LEU A 126 -2.36 -11.72 1.22
C LEU A 126 -3.23 -10.54 1.67
N ILE A 127 -4.32 -10.25 0.94
CA ILE A 127 -5.27 -9.18 1.30
C ILE A 127 -5.91 -9.47 2.67
N ILE A 128 -6.37 -10.70 2.89
CA ILE A 128 -6.98 -11.10 4.16
C ILE A 128 -5.99 -10.94 5.32
N ASP A 129 -4.74 -11.37 5.12
CA ASP A 129 -3.71 -11.25 6.15
C ASP A 129 -3.36 -9.78 6.46
N ASP A 130 -3.23 -8.93 5.42
CA ASP A 130 -2.97 -7.50 5.59
C ASP A 130 -4.11 -6.80 6.35
N ASN A 131 -5.36 -7.10 6.00
CA ASN A 131 -6.54 -6.56 6.69
C ASN A 131 -6.55 -6.97 8.18
N LYS A 132 -6.28 -8.24 8.49
CA LYS A 132 -6.19 -8.71 9.90
C LYS A 132 -5.10 -7.98 10.68
N ARG A 133 -3.94 -7.73 10.06
CA ARG A 133 -2.86 -6.97 10.69
C ARG A 133 -3.25 -5.51 10.94
N LYS A 134 -3.92 -4.88 9.99
CA LYS A 134 -4.44 -3.50 10.12
C LYS A 134 -5.47 -3.39 11.24
N GLU A 135 -6.44 -4.31 11.29
CA GLU A 135 -7.45 -4.39 12.37
C GLU A 135 -6.79 -4.54 13.75
N LYS A 136 -5.81 -5.44 13.87
CA LYS A 136 -5.08 -5.65 15.13
C LYS A 136 -4.36 -4.38 15.58
N ARG A 137 -3.66 -3.69 14.68
CA ARG A 137 -2.98 -2.41 14.98
C ARG A 137 -3.97 -1.34 15.43
N PHE A 138 -5.12 -1.25 14.76
CA PHE A 138 -6.15 -0.29 15.11
C PHE A 138 -6.69 -0.55 16.53
N SER A 139 -7.03 -1.80 16.84
CA SER A 139 -7.48 -2.20 18.18
C SER A 139 -6.44 -1.95 19.27
N GLU A 140 -5.16 -2.21 19.01
CA GLU A 140 -4.07 -1.88 19.93
C GLU A 140 -3.93 -0.38 20.17
N MET A 141 -4.10 0.44 19.12
CA MET A 141 -4.05 1.89 19.22
C MET A 141 -5.22 2.45 20.03
N GLU A 142 -6.44 1.96 19.82
CA GLU A 142 -7.60 2.33 20.64
C GLU A 142 -7.40 1.97 22.11
N LYS A 143 -6.88 0.78 22.40
CA LYS A 143 -6.56 0.35 23.76
C LYS A 143 -5.53 1.26 24.42
N ASN A 144 -4.48 1.65 23.69
CA ASN A 144 -3.47 2.57 24.19
C ASN A 144 -4.05 3.98 24.45
N ASN A 145 -4.94 4.46 23.58
CA ASN A 145 -5.62 5.75 23.78
C ASN A 145 -6.52 5.73 25.02
N LEU A 146 -7.25 4.63 25.27
CA LEU A 146 -8.06 4.45 26.48
C LEU A 146 -7.20 4.46 27.75
N ILE A 147 -6.07 3.75 27.76
CA ILE A 147 -5.12 3.73 28.87
C ILE A 147 -4.56 5.13 29.14
N ASN A 148 -4.18 5.86 28.08
CA ASN A 148 -3.68 7.22 28.20
C ASN A 148 -4.73 8.18 28.77
N MET A 149 -5.99 8.07 28.33
CA MET A 149 -7.09 8.87 28.89
C MET A 149 -7.32 8.56 30.37
N GLN A 150 -7.34 7.28 30.76
CA GLN A 150 -7.47 6.89 32.17
C GLN A 150 -6.35 7.46 33.04
N TYR A 151 -5.11 7.41 32.54
CA TYR A 151 -3.96 7.98 33.24
C TYR A 151 -4.09 9.49 33.44
N MET A 152 -4.51 10.22 32.40
CA MET A 152 -4.75 11.67 32.49
C MET A 152 -5.86 11.99 33.49
N THR A 153 -6.98 11.25 33.45
CA THR A 153 -8.09 11.43 34.40
C THR A 153 -7.64 11.18 35.84
N ASN A 154 -6.88 10.12 36.09
CA ASN A 154 -6.36 9.80 37.43
C ASN A 154 -5.44 10.91 37.94
N LYS A 155 -4.53 11.43 37.11
CA LYS A 155 -3.68 12.57 37.47
C LYS A 155 -4.45 13.84 37.78
N VAL A 156 -5.50 14.14 37.00
CA VAL A 156 -6.37 15.30 37.27
C VAL A 156 -7.07 15.13 38.61
N ASN A 157 -7.61 13.95 38.90
CA ASN A 157 -8.27 13.66 40.17
C ASN A 157 -7.31 13.72 41.36
N GLU A 158 -6.07 13.21 41.22
CA GLU A 158 -5.03 13.34 42.25
C GLU A 158 -4.72 14.82 42.53
N ASN A 159 -4.59 15.66 41.49
CA ASN A 159 -4.35 17.08 41.66
C ASN A 159 -5.53 17.84 42.30
N ILE A 160 -6.78 17.44 42.01
CA ILE A 160 -7.97 18.00 42.66
C ILE A 160 -7.98 17.67 44.16
N ASN A 161 -7.68 16.42 44.51
CA ASN A 161 -7.61 16.00 45.92
C ASN A 161 -6.54 16.78 46.71
N TYR A 162 -5.40 17.11 46.10
CA TYR A 162 -4.38 17.96 46.72
C TYR A 162 -4.84 19.40 46.96
N ILE A 163 -5.74 19.94 46.12
CA ILE A 163 -6.29 21.29 46.29
C ILE A 163 -7.32 21.29 47.43
N ASP A 164 -8.17 20.28 47.52
CA ASP A 164 -9.17 20.16 48.60
C ASP A 164 -8.53 19.94 49.97
N THR A 165 -7.46 19.12 50.08
CA THR A 165 -6.75 18.95 51.36
C THR A 165 -5.83 20.11 51.73
N GLY A 166 -5.48 20.98 50.77
CA GLY A 166 -4.62 22.15 51.01
C GLY A 166 -5.35 23.40 51.51
N ILE A 167 -6.69 23.39 51.52
CA ILE A 167 -7.52 24.50 52.04
C ILE A 167 -7.84 24.31 53.53
N GLU A 168 -7.84 23.07 54.04
CA GLU A 168 -8.14 22.79 55.47
C GLU A 168 -6.98 23.14 56.43
N ASP A 169 -5.74 23.28 55.94
CA ASP A 169 -4.57 23.58 56.78
C ASP A 169 -4.28 25.10 56.97
N MET A 170 -5.06 26.00 56.35
CA MET A 170 -4.88 27.47 56.49
C MET A 170 -5.88 28.15 57.46
N GLU A 171 -6.81 27.41 58.07
CA GLU A 171 -7.78 28.00 59.02
C GLU A 171 -7.39 27.87 60.51
N ASN A 172 -6.21 27.32 60.86
CA ASN A 172 -5.80 27.09 62.26
C ASN A 172 -4.52 27.83 62.69
N GLU A 173 -4.35 29.10 62.32
CA GLU A 173 -3.52 30.03 63.11
C GLU A 173 -4.44 30.93 63.95
N GLU A 174 -4.89 30.40 65.10
CA GLU A 174 -5.49 31.21 66.16
C GLU A 174 -4.49 32.28 66.63
N ILE A 175 -4.88 33.53 66.44
CA ILE A 175 -4.25 34.73 66.99
C ILE A 175 -4.35 34.68 68.52
N ASN A 176 -3.25 34.37 69.20
CA ASN A 176 -3.13 34.58 70.64
C ASN A 176 -2.47 35.94 70.92
N PHE A 177 -3.27 36.85 71.51
CA PHE A 177 -2.86 38.16 72.03
C PHE A 177 -2.08 38.05 73.35
#